data_AF-A0A534JYP3-F1
#
_entry.id   AF-A0A534JYP3-F1
#
_cell.length_a   1.000
_cell.length_b   1.000
_cell.length_c   1.000
_cell.angle_alpha   90.00
_cell.angle_beta   90.00
_cell.angle_gamma   90.00
#
_symmetry.space_group_name_H-M   'P 1'
#
loop_
_entity.id
_entity.type
_entity.pdbx_description
1 polymer ?
#
loop_
_entity_poly.entity_id
_entity_poly.type
_entity_poly.pdbx_seq_one_letter_code
_entity_poly.pdbx_strand_id
1 'polypeptide(L)'
;MTARVDRWPGVELGPKDIEGRVVTSVRYRPAAKFAWSAGEAMSRFLAELQRGRLIARQCNTCRRILFPPRMFCEECYRPTDAWVYVRDTGTIETYSVSYLDTDARRITEPIFVGVVSIDGASPRMGIMHYFGEVTKEEIRIGMPVQAKWRPAEDRVGSVLDIEYFRPVREGGR
;
A
#
# COMPACT_ATOMS: atom_id res chain seq x y z
N MET A 1 15.37 -5.50 40.67
CA MET A 1 15.33 -4.65 41.88
C MET A 1 13.90 -4.48 42.46
N THR A 2 12.93 -5.34 42.14
CA THR A 2 11.52 -5.21 42.58
C THR A 2 11.01 -6.37 43.45
N ALA A 3 11.85 -7.33 43.81
CA ALA A 3 11.42 -8.57 44.48
C ALA A 3 11.26 -8.49 46.02
N ARG A 4 11.28 -7.30 46.63
CA ARG A 4 11.27 -7.12 48.11
C ARG A 4 10.23 -6.11 48.63
N VAL A 5 9.27 -5.69 47.81
CA VAL A 5 8.22 -4.76 48.25
C VAL A 5 6.88 -5.47 48.12
N ASP A 6 6.35 -5.96 49.24
CA ASP A 6 5.05 -6.63 49.30
C ASP A 6 3.88 -5.62 49.22
N ARG A 7 4.11 -4.37 49.62
CA ARG A 7 3.14 -3.29 49.51
C ARG A 7 3.81 -1.93 49.40
N TRP A 8 3.38 -1.13 48.44
CA TRP A 8 3.88 0.24 48.26
C TRP A 8 3.16 1.20 49.20
N PRO A 9 3.86 2.16 49.82
CA PRO A 9 3.22 3.23 50.57
C PRO A 9 2.42 4.13 49.62
N GLY A 10 1.11 4.24 49.85
CA GLY A 10 0.20 5.04 49.04
C GLY A 10 -1.24 4.54 49.11
N VAL A 11 -2.17 5.36 48.62
CA VAL A 11 -3.57 4.94 48.37
C VAL A 11 -3.64 4.47 46.93
N GLU A 12 -4.00 3.21 46.74
CA GLU A 12 -4.21 2.65 45.40
C GLU A 12 -5.46 3.29 44.78
N LEU A 13 -5.33 3.82 43.57
CA LEU A 13 -6.43 4.46 42.85
C LEU A 13 -6.92 3.54 41.74
N GLY A 14 -8.22 3.31 41.71
CA GLY A 14 -8.89 2.60 40.64
C GLY A 14 -9.53 3.54 39.60
N PRO A 15 -10.03 2.98 38.49
CA PRO A 15 -10.79 3.74 37.49
C PRO A 15 -11.98 4.50 38.09
N LYS A 16 -12.65 3.91 39.10
CA LYS A 16 -13.78 4.51 39.82
C LYS A 16 -13.40 5.78 40.58
N ASP A 17 -12.17 5.88 41.08
CA ASP A 17 -11.69 7.06 41.82
C ASP A 17 -11.41 8.23 40.87
N ILE A 18 -10.97 7.92 39.65
CA ILE A 18 -10.74 8.91 38.58
C ILE A 18 -12.08 9.39 38.01
N GLU A 19 -13.03 8.47 37.77
CA GLU A 19 -14.37 8.79 37.27
C GLU A 19 -15.21 9.54 38.32
N GLY A 20 -15.13 9.12 39.58
CA GLY A 20 -15.78 9.74 40.72
C GLY A 20 -15.16 11.05 41.18
N ARG A 21 -14.10 11.53 40.51
CA ARG A 21 -13.36 12.76 40.85
C ARG A 21 -12.83 12.79 42.28
N VAL A 22 -12.53 11.62 42.85
CA VAL A 22 -11.88 11.47 44.17
C VAL A 22 -10.46 12.07 44.12
N VAL A 23 -9.87 12.11 42.93
CA VAL A 23 -8.60 12.76 42.65
C VAL A 23 -8.74 13.84 41.59
N THR A 24 -7.92 14.87 41.67
CA THR A 24 -7.83 15.91 40.64
C THR A 24 -7.36 15.28 39.34
N SER A 25 -8.25 15.26 38.34
CA SER A 25 -7.94 14.74 37.00
C SER A 25 -8.14 15.83 35.95
N VAL A 26 -7.26 15.84 34.95
CA VAL A 26 -7.38 16.70 33.78
C VAL A 26 -7.49 15.80 32.56
N ARG A 27 -8.62 15.89 31.86
CA ARG A 27 -8.74 15.32 30.51
C ARG A 27 -8.47 16.43 29.51
N TYR A 28 -7.36 16.31 28.82
CA TYR A 28 -7.01 17.19 27.72
C TYR A 28 -6.90 16.38 26.44
N ARG A 29 -7.53 16.86 25.36
CA ARG A 29 -7.31 16.33 24.02
C ARG A 29 -6.25 17.22 23.37
N PRO A 30 -4.99 16.75 23.23
CA PRO A 30 -3.96 17.56 22.63
C PRO A 30 -4.37 17.96 21.22
N ALA A 31 -4.29 19.26 20.93
CA ALA A 31 -4.41 19.81 19.57
C ALA A 31 -3.11 19.51 18.80
N ALA A 32 -2.78 18.23 18.68
CA ALA A 32 -1.56 17.78 18.03
C ALA A 32 -1.70 18.00 16.51
N LYS A 33 -1.00 19.00 16.00
CA LYS A 33 -0.89 19.28 14.56
C LYS A 33 0.27 18.44 14.02
N PHE A 34 -0.05 17.44 13.22
CA PHE A 34 0.95 16.60 12.57
C PHE A 34 1.06 16.98 11.09
N ALA A 35 2.29 17.17 10.60
CA ALA A 35 2.58 17.20 9.18
C ALA A 35 3.08 15.80 8.79
N TRP A 36 2.24 15.04 8.10
CA TRP A 36 2.62 13.73 7.59
C TRP A 36 3.33 13.91 6.26
N SER A 37 4.61 13.53 6.20
CA SER A 37 5.32 13.39 4.93
C SER A 37 5.24 11.92 4.49
N ALA A 38 5.07 11.67 3.19
CA ALA A 38 5.11 10.31 2.65
C ALA A 38 6.51 9.67 2.74
N GLY A 39 7.55 10.45 3.07
CA GLY A 39 8.95 10.03 3.05
C GLY A 39 9.52 9.96 1.64
N GLU A 40 10.84 9.85 1.52
CA GLU A 40 11.56 9.97 0.24
C GLU A 40 11.04 8.99 -0.84
N ALA A 41 10.88 7.72 -0.47
CA ALA A 41 10.51 6.69 -1.43
C ALA A 41 9.10 6.90 -2.00
N MET A 42 8.11 7.09 -1.11
CA MET A 42 6.73 7.25 -1.53
C MET A 42 6.46 8.62 -2.15
N SER A 43 7.08 9.70 -1.67
CA SER A 43 6.95 11.01 -2.32
C SER A 43 7.38 10.96 -3.78
N ARG A 44 8.51 10.31 -4.10
CA ARG A 44 8.95 10.14 -5.48
C ARG A 44 8.04 9.19 -6.26
N PHE A 45 7.58 8.10 -5.66
CA PHE A 45 6.66 7.16 -6.30
C PHE A 45 5.36 7.85 -6.73
N LEU A 46 4.73 8.62 -5.84
CA LEU A 46 3.50 9.36 -6.13
C LEU A 46 3.73 10.43 -7.22
N ALA A 47 4.86 11.13 -7.20
CA ALA A 47 5.21 12.08 -8.27
C ALA A 47 5.43 11.40 -9.64
N GLU A 48 5.90 10.15 -9.67
CA GLU A 48 6.06 9.38 -10.90
C GLU A 48 4.76 8.77 -11.39
N LEU A 49 3.86 8.36 -10.48
CA LEU A 49 2.49 7.97 -10.83
C LEU A 49 1.75 9.12 -11.52
N GLN A 50 1.92 10.35 -11.03
CA GLN A 50 1.37 11.54 -11.68
C GLN A 50 1.88 11.70 -13.13
N ARG A 51 3.12 11.29 -13.40
CA ARG A 51 3.75 11.32 -14.72
C ARG A 51 3.42 10.10 -15.58
N GLY A 52 2.64 9.15 -15.08
CA GLY A 52 2.33 7.90 -15.79
C GLY A 52 3.52 6.94 -15.89
N ARG A 53 4.39 6.91 -14.87
CA ARG A 53 5.57 6.05 -14.84
C ARG A 53 5.63 5.27 -13.54
N LEU A 54 6.12 4.04 -13.61
CA LEU A 54 6.40 3.21 -12.44
C LEU A 54 7.90 3.20 -12.14
N ILE A 55 8.23 3.38 -10.86
CA ILE A 55 9.60 3.36 -10.36
C ILE A 55 9.74 2.40 -9.19
N ALA A 56 10.94 1.84 -9.06
CA ALA A 56 11.35 0.92 -8.02
C ALA A 56 12.72 1.30 -7.45
N ARG A 57 13.13 0.62 -6.39
CA ARG A 57 14.47 0.75 -5.79
C ARG A 57 15.25 -0.54 -5.95
N GLN A 58 16.50 -0.46 -6.38
CA GLN A 58 17.40 -1.59 -6.52
C GLN A 58 18.33 -1.68 -5.31
N CYS A 59 18.53 -2.89 -4.79
CA CYS A 59 19.61 -3.22 -3.85
C CYS A 59 20.75 -3.90 -4.62
N ASN A 60 21.95 -3.32 -4.60
CA ASN A 60 23.10 -3.84 -5.36
C ASN A 60 23.72 -5.09 -4.73
N THR A 61 23.46 -5.33 -3.44
CA THR A 61 23.95 -6.52 -2.71
C THR A 61 23.21 -7.78 -3.15
N CYS A 62 21.88 -7.81 -3.03
CA CYS A 62 21.07 -8.97 -3.41
C CYS A 62 20.45 -8.86 -4.82
N ARG A 63 20.70 -7.75 -5.52
CA ARG A 63 20.19 -7.41 -6.87
C ARG A 63 18.66 -7.34 -6.97
N ARG A 64 17.93 -7.32 -5.85
CA ARG A 64 16.47 -7.20 -5.84
C ARG A 64 16.04 -5.81 -6.26
N ILE A 65 14.94 -5.75 -7.02
CA ILE A 65 14.24 -4.53 -7.43
C ILE A 65 12.91 -4.49 -6.68
N LEU A 66 12.80 -3.57 -5.73
CA LEU A 66 11.70 -3.42 -4.78
C LEU A 66 10.65 -2.46 -5.32
N PHE A 67 9.41 -2.95 -5.42
CA PHE A 67 8.24 -2.25 -5.93
C PHE A 67 7.00 -2.54 -5.04
N PRO A 68 6.30 -1.53 -4.50
CA PRO A 68 6.65 -0.11 -4.48
C PRO A 68 8.05 0.15 -3.90
N PRO A 69 8.67 1.30 -4.22
CA PRO A 69 10.03 1.59 -3.81
C PRO A 69 10.17 1.70 -2.29
N ARG A 70 11.28 1.20 -1.75
CA ARG A 70 11.62 1.27 -0.32
C ARG A 70 13.04 1.81 -0.16
N MET A 71 13.27 2.64 0.86
CA MET A 71 14.61 3.16 1.16
C MET A 71 15.52 2.13 1.85
N PHE A 72 14.98 1.03 2.32
CA PHE A 72 15.73 -0.08 2.91
C PHE A 72 15.39 -1.41 2.21
N CYS A 73 16.35 -2.31 2.14
CA CYS A 73 16.17 -3.66 1.66
C CYS A 73 15.85 -4.60 2.83
N GLU A 74 14.71 -5.28 2.76
CA GLU A 74 14.25 -6.19 3.83
C GLU A 74 15.07 -7.49 3.96
N GLU A 75 15.86 -7.86 2.96
CA GLU A 75 16.70 -9.07 2.98
C GLU A 75 18.13 -8.77 3.45
N CYS A 76 18.69 -7.62 3.04
CA CYS A 76 20.06 -7.24 3.39
C CYS A 76 20.14 -6.30 4.60
N TYR A 77 19.00 -5.82 5.10
CA TYR A 77 18.90 -4.88 6.23
C TYR A 77 19.77 -3.62 6.07
N ARG A 78 19.89 -3.11 4.85
CA ARG A 78 20.67 -1.91 4.50
C ARG A 78 19.88 -0.97 3.58
N PRO A 79 20.31 0.30 3.42
CA PRO A 79 19.72 1.19 2.42
C PRO A 79 19.77 0.58 1.02
N THR A 80 18.71 0.80 0.23
CA THR A 80 18.75 0.51 -1.21
C THR A 80 19.69 1.50 -1.91
N ASP A 81 20.09 1.21 -3.16
CA ASP A 81 21.16 1.95 -3.84
C ASP A 81 20.61 2.83 -4.98
N ALA A 82 19.94 2.25 -5.98
CA ALA A 82 19.58 2.95 -7.22
C ALA A 82 18.06 3.04 -7.47
N TRP A 83 17.64 4.11 -8.14
CA TRP A 83 16.28 4.27 -8.66
C TRP A 83 16.22 3.66 -10.05
N VAL A 84 15.23 2.82 -10.31
CA VAL A 84 15.04 2.16 -11.60
C VAL A 84 13.59 2.32 -12.07
N TYR A 85 13.41 2.52 -13.37
CA TYR A 85 12.09 2.48 -13.98
C TYR A 85 11.70 1.02 -14.24
N VAL A 86 10.45 0.68 -13.95
CA VAL A 86 9.86 -0.63 -14.25
C VAL A 86 8.74 -0.46 -15.27
N ARG A 87 8.27 -1.57 -15.84
CA ARG A 87 7.22 -1.51 -16.86
C ARG A 87 5.87 -1.28 -16.19
N ASP A 88 4.91 -0.80 -16.96
CA ASP A 88 3.51 -0.73 -16.55
C ASP A 88 2.72 -2.00 -16.91
N THR A 89 3.43 -3.03 -17.37
CA THR A 89 2.93 -4.40 -17.54
C THR A 89 3.22 -5.24 -16.32
N GLY A 90 2.46 -6.31 -16.16
CA GLY A 90 2.65 -7.26 -15.07
C GLY A 90 1.81 -8.51 -15.23
N THR A 91 1.79 -9.32 -14.18
CA THR A 91 1.07 -10.59 -14.13
C THR A 91 0.16 -10.63 -12.90
N ILE A 92 -1.07 -11.12 -13.06
CA ILE A 92 -1.99 -11.32 -11.92
C ILE A 92 -1.41 -12.39 -10.98
N GLU A 93 -1.02 -11.99 -9.78
CA GLU A 93 -0.55 -12.91 -8.73
C GLU A 93 -1.73 -13.56 -8.00
N THR A 94 -2.77 -12.76 -7.71
CA THR A 94 -4.01 -13.20 -7.08
C THR A 94 -5.12 -12.19 -7.32
N TYR A 95 -6.39 -12.61 -7.22
CA TYR A 95 -7.54 -11.73 -7.39
C TYR A 95 -8.76 -12.22 -6.60
N SER A 96 -9.74 -11.31 -6.46
CA SER A 96 -11.06 -11.55 -5.92
C SER A 96 -12.11 -10.93 -6.84
N VAL A 97 -13.28 -11.57 -6.87
CA VAL A 97 -14.49 -11.06 -7.54
C VAL A 97 -15.44 -10.63 -6.45
N SER A 98 -15.48 -9.32 -6.15
CA SER A 98 -16.27 -8.77 -5.06
C SER A 98 -17.65 -8.32 -5.54
N TYR A 99 -18.70 -8.88 -4.93
CA TYR A 99 -20.08 -8.37 -5.06
C TYR A 99 -20.47 -7.44 -3.91
N LEU A 100 -19.47 -6.94 -3.19
CA LEU A 100 -19.62 -5.93 -2.15
C LEU A 100 -18.79 -4.70 -2.52
N ASP A 101 -19.41 -3.52 -2.42
CA ASP A 101 -18.71 -2.24 -2.55
C ASP A 101 -17.94 -1.86 -1.27
N THR A 102 -17.30 -0.69 -1.28
CA THR A 102 -16.51 -0.18 -0.15
C THR A 102 -17.36 0.12 1.10
N ASP A 103 -18.66 0.33 0.94
CA ASP A 103 -19.63 0.55 2.01
C ASP A 103 -20.31 -0.76 2.46
N ALA A 104 -19.78 -1.92 2.01
CA ALA A 104 -20.33 -3.26 2.25
C ALA A 104 -21.76 -3.47 1.73
N ARG A 105 -22.19 -2.71 0.72
CA ARG A 105 -23.48 -2.90 0.04
C ARG A 105 -23.33 -3.93 -1.08
N ARG A 106 -24.40 -4.67 -1.34
CA ARG A 106 -24.45 -5.63 -2.45
C ARG A 106 -24.57 -4.89 -3.77
N ILE A 107 -23.73 -5.27 -4.73
CA ILE A 107 -23.71 -4.74 -6.10
C ILE A 107 -23.93 -5.86 -7.11
N THR A 108 -24.55 -5.52 -8.24
CA THR A 108 -24.84 -6.43 -9.35
C THR A 108 -23.61 -6.69 -10.21
N GLU A 109 -22.92 -5.61 -10.58
CA GLU A 109 -21.67 -5.64 -11.32
C GLU A 109 -20.52 -5.87 -10.35
N PRO A 110 -19.79 -7.00 -10.43
CA PRO A 110 -18.72 -7.28 -9.49
C PRO A 110 -17.50 -6.39 -9.74
N ILE A 111 -16.80 -6.07 -8.65
CA ILE A 111 -15.49 -5.42 -8.69
C ILE A 111 -14.41 -6.49 -8.76
N PHE A 112 -13.56 -6.42 -9.77
CA PHE A 112 -12.37 -7.25 -9.88
C PHE A 112 -11.19 -6.51 -9.23
N VAL A 113 -10.60 -7.10 -8.20
CA VAL A 113 -9.48 -6.52 -7.46
C VAL A 113 -8.47 -7.59 -7.11
N GLY A 114 -7.20 -7.26 -7.11
CA GLY A 114 -6.15 -8.22 -6.78
C GLY A 114 -4.77 -7.61 -6.80
N VAL A 115 -3.75 -8.47 -6.83
CA VAL A 115 -2.34 -8.07 -6.81
C VAL A 115 -1.72 -8.36 -8.17
N VAL A 116 -1.03 -7.36 -8.72
CA VAL A 116 -0.26 -7.48 -9.96
C VAL A 116 1.23 -7.43 -9.63
N SER A 117 1.94 -8.50 -9.93
CA SER A 117 3.41 -8.55 -9.94
C SER A 117 3.91 -7.75 -11.15
N ILE A 118 4.75 -6.73 -10.94
CA ILE A 118 5.15 -5.78 -11.99
C ILE A 118 6.40 -6.25 -12.74
N ASP A 119 6.35 -6.17 -14.07
CA ASP A 119 7.47 -6.57 -14.91
C ASP A 119 8.66 -5.62 -14.75
N GLY A 120 9.85 -6.20 -14.58
CA GLY A 120 11.08 -5.46 -14.27
C GLY A 120 11.33 -5.28 -12.77
N ALA A 121 10.36 -5.59 -11.90
CA ALA A 121 10.61 -5.77 -10.48
C ALA A 121 11.07 -7.21 -10.17
N SER A 122 11.53 -7.45 -8.94
CA SER A 122 11.82 -8.82 -8.48
C SER A 122 10.54 -9.67 -8.39
N PRO A 123 10.64 -11.02 -8.35
CA PRO A 123 9.47 -11.88 -8.28
C PRO A 123 8.52 -11.52 -7.13
N ARG A 124 7.20 -11.58 -7.40
CA ARG A 124 6.10 -11.27 -6.47
C ARG A 124 6.11 -9.85 -5.89
N MET A 125 6.76 -8.92 -6.58
CA MET A 125 6.86 -7.54 -6.19
C MET A 125 5.83 -6.73 -7.00
N GLY A 126 4.80 -6.23 -6.31
CA GLY A 126 3.57 -5.83 -6.96
C GLY A 126 2.72 -4.86 -6.17
N ILE A 127 1.60 -4.45 -6.77
CA ILE A 127 0.61 -3.57 -6.15
C ILE A 127 -0.78 -4.20 -6.20
N MET A 128 -1.56 -3.90 -5.17
CA MET A 128 -2.99 -4.20 -5.18
C MET A 128 -3.71 -3.16 -6.04
N HIS A 129 -4.51 -3.60 -7.00
CA HIS A 129 -5.26 -2.69 -7.88
C HIS A 129 -6.50 -3.36 -8.51
N TYR A 130 -7.30 -2.55 -9.20
CA TYR A 130 -8.49 -3.01 -9.92
C TYR A 130 -8.14 -3.62 -11.28
N PHE A 131 -8.99 -4.54 -11.74
CA PHE A 131 -8.96 -5.09 -13.10
C PHE A 131 -10.16 -4.61 -13.91
N GLY A 132 -9.92 -4.30 -15.18
CA GLY A 132 -10.94 -3.86 -16.13
C GLY A 132 -10.75 -4.53 -17.48
N GLU A 133 -11.72 -4.36 -18.38
CA GLU A 133 -11.75 -5.02 -19.69
C GLU A 133 -11.61 -6.56 -19.62
N VAL A 134 -12.08 -7.17 -18.53
CA VAL A 134 -12.04 -8.62 -18.28
C VAL A 134 -13.35 -9.09 -17.64
N THR A 135 -13.82 -10.27 -18.02
CA THR A 135 -14.99 -10.92 -17.39
C THR A 135 -14.58 -11.86 -16.26
N LYS A 136 -15.57 -12.31 -15.47
CA LYS A 136 -15.38 -13.27 -14.39
C LYS A 136 -14.86 -14.62 -14.89
N GLU A 137 -15.26 -15.01 -16.08
CA GLU A 137 -14.90 -16.27 -16.72
C GLU A 137 -13.50 -16.20 -17.35
N GLU A 138 -13.05 -15.00 -17.71
CA GLU A 138 -11.73 -14.76 -18.32
C GLU A 138 -10.61 -14.59 -17.29
N ILE A 139 -10.87 -13.83 -16.21
CA ILE A 139 -9.83 -13.48 -15.23
C ILE A 139 -9.25 -14.73 -14.56
N ARG A 140 -7.92 -14.82 -14.52
CA ARG A 140 -7.20 -15.94 -13.92
C ARG A 140 -5.83 -15.52 -13.39
N ILE A 141 -5.35 -16.24 -12.38
CA ILE A 141 -3.97 -16.12 -11.90
C ILE A 141 -3.00 -16.44 -13.05
N GLY A 142 -1.91 -15.67 -13.14
CA GLY A 142 -0.92 -15.79 -14.22
C GLY A 142 -1.31 -15.09 -15.53
N MET A 143 -2.43 -14.37 -15.58
CA MET A 143 -2.80 -13.58 -16.75
C MET A 143 -1.88 -12.34 -16.90
N PRO A 144 -1.34 -12.07 -18.10
CA PRO A 144 -0.58 -10.85 -18.37
C PRO A 144 -1.54 -9.65 -18.48
N VAL A 145 -1.18 -8.56 -17.82
CA VAL A 145 -1.98 -7.33 -17.75
C VAL A 145 -1.11 -6.09 -17.95
N GLN A 146 -1.74 -5.00 -18.36
CA GLN A 146 -1.10 -3.68 -18.49
C GLN A 146 -1.95 -2.61 -17.82
N ALA A 147 -1.30 -1.64 -17.19
CA ALA A 147 -1.95 -0.48 -16.60
C ALA A 147 -2.68 0.35 -17.67
N LYS A 148 -3.95 0.62 -17.44
CA LYS A 148 -4.70 1.69 -18.10
C LYS A 148 -4.57 2.95 -17.24
N TRP A 149 -3.84 3.93 -17.75
CA TRP A 149 -3.66 5.21 -17.06
C TRP A 149 -4.84 6.15 -17.33
N ARG A 150 -5.21 6.95 -16.33
CA ARG A 150 -6.08 8.12 -16.51
C ARG A 150 -5.43 9.14 -17.47
N PRO A 151 -6.20 10.05 -18.09
CA PRO A 151 -5.65 11.21 -18.82
C PRO A 151 -4.64 11.97 -17.95
N ALA A 152 -3.59 12.53 -18.56
CA ALA A 152 -2.46 13.10 -17.80
C ALA A 152 -2.88 14.29 -16.92
N GLU A 153 -3.86 15.05 -17.39
CA GLU A 153 -4.52 16.17 -16.73
C GLU A 153 -5.29 15.78 -15.46
N ASP A 154 -5.76 14.53 -15.37
CA ASP A 154 -6.55 14.02 -14.24
C ASP A 154 -5.69 13.33 -13.17
N ARG A 155 -4.37 13.22 -13.40
CA ARG A 155 -3.46 12.52 -12.48
C ARG A 155 -3.02 13.44 -11.36
N VAL A 156 -3.12 12.94 -10.14
CA VAL A 156 -2.90 13.73 -8.90
C VAL A 156 -1.75 13.20 -8.03
N GLY A 157 -1.02 12.19 -8.51
CA GLY A 157 -0.03 11.49 -7.72
C GLY A 157 -0.67 10.52 -6.75
N SER A 158 -1.54 9.66 -7.27
CA SER A 158 -2.24 8.62 -6.54
C SER A 158 -2.05 7.27 -7.23
N VAL A 159 -2.13 6.17 -6.48
CA VAL A 159 -2.20 4.82 -7.10
C VAL A 159 -3.40 4.70 -8.04
N LEU A 160 -4.46 5.48 -7.81
CA LEU A 160 -5.65 5.57 -8.66
C LEU A 160 -5.44 6.39 -9.95
N ASP A 161 -4.26 6.95 -10.17
CA ASP A 161 -3.86 7.49 -11.49
C ASP A 161 -3.74 6.37 -12.52
N ILE A 162 -3.51 5.13 -12.06
CA ILE A 162 -3.84 3.91 -12.79
C ILE A 162 -5.33 3.68 -12.58
N GLU A 163 -6.11 3.71 -13.66
CA GLU A 163 -7.56 3.50 -13.58
C GLU A 163 -7.87 2.03 -13.24
N TYR A 164 -7.23 1.10 -13.97
CA TYR A 164 -7.27 -0.35 -13.74
C TYR A 164 -6.14 -1.04 -14.53
N PHE A 165 -5.91 -2.31 -14.27
CA PHE A 165 -5.11 -3.19 -15.14
C PHE A 165 -6.03 -3.96 -16.09
N ARG A 166 -5.65 -4.03 -17.37
CA ARG A 166 -6.41 -4.75 -18.40
C ARG A 166 -5.60 -5.88 -19.02
N PRO A 167 -6.22 -6.97 -19.51
CA PRO A 167 -5.51 -8.05 -20.18
C PRO A 167 -4.67 -7.56 -21.37
N VAL A 168 -3.45 -8.07 -21.50
CA VAL A 168 -2.65 -7.85 -22.72
C VAL A 168 -3.20 -8.80 -23.80
N ARG A 169 -3.91 -8.26 -24.79
CA ARG A 169 -4.32 -9.04 -25.96
C ARG A 169 -3.12 -9.20 -26.88
N GLU A 170 -2.70 -10.44 -27.16
CA GLU A 170 -1.67 -10.74 -28.16
C GLU A 170 -2.17 -10.30 -29.54
N GLY A 171 -1.80 -9.09 -29.98
CA GLY A 171 -2.36 -8.52 -31.21
C GLY A 171 -1.80 -7.15 -31.59
N GLY A 172 -0.50 -6.94 -31.43
CA GLY A 172 0.16 -5.71 -31.88
C GLY A 172 1.67 -5.89 -31.92
N ARG A 173 2.16 -6.54 -32.99
CA ARG A 173 3.54 -6.35 -33.44
C ARG A 173 3.65 -5.00 -34.14
#